data_AF-A0A832JYL5-F1
#
_entry.id   AF-A0A832JYL5-F1
#
_cell.length_a   1.000
_cell.length_b   1.000
_cell.length_c   1.000
_cell.angle_alpha   90.00
_cell.angle_beta   90.00
_cell.angle_gamma   90.00
#
_symmetry.space_group_name_H-M   'P 1'
#
loop_
_entity.id
_entity.type
_entity.pdbx_description
1 polymer ?
#
loop_
_entity_poly.entity_id
_entity_poly.type
_entity_poly.pdbx_seq_one_letter_code
_entity_poly.pdbx_strand_id
1 'polypeptide(L)'
;MLTRITLNSGVLYVNIVGSVNRIFVDKVISTLVEAYSVLGESPELVELYIYESSDIERRALLSEAVELGISVLGEYPVSHDAWMGWPRVRVNYEECRDLGEDYLRALLYHEAVHSILHGSIASYVVSIKGLTQLEVVYLASVVVKDIEVHEYLASRGLL
;
A
#
# COMPACT_ATOMS: atom_id res chain seq x y z
N MET A 1 -10.52 -11.52 -10.04
CA MET A 1 -10.23 -12.88 -9.53
C MET A 1 -9.71 -12.71 -8.11
N LEU A 2 -10.29 -13.40 -7.13
CA LEU A 2 -9.79 -13.41 -5.75
C LEU A 2 -8.83 -14.59 -5.59
N THR A 3 -7.58 -14.33 -5.19
CA THR A 3 -6.59 -15.39 -4.93
C THR A 3 -6.02 -15.22 -3.53
N ARG A 4 -6.02 -16.30 -2.75
CA ARG A 4 -5.48 -16.34 -1.39
C ARG A 4 -4.08 -16.94 -1.41
N ILE A 5 -3.12 -16.24 -0.82
CA ILE A 5 -1.71 -16.66 -0.70
C ILE A 5 -1.33 -16.65 0.77
N THR A 6 -0.71 -17.74 1.24
CA THR A 6 -0.20 -17.83 2.61
C THR A 6 1.13 -17.08 2.72
N LEU A 7 1.25 -16.20 3.71
CA LEU A 7 2.49 -15.52 4.10
C LEU A 7 3.07 -16.18 5.36
N ASN A 8 4.21 -15.67 5.85
CA ASN A 8 4.89 -16.19 7.05
C ASN A 8 3.96 -16.31 8.27
N SER A 9 3.25 -15.22 8.60
CA SER A 9 2.36 -15.13 9.77
C SER A 9 0.92 -14.75 9.42
N GLY A 10 0.58 -14.65 8.13
CA GLY A 10 -0.72 -14.15 7.70
C GLY A 10 -1.11 -14.56 6.29
N VAL A 11 -2.01 -13.78 5.68
CA VAL A 11 -2.61 -14.10 4.39
C VAL A 11 -2.67 -12.85 3.50
N LEU A 12 -2.29 -13.04 2.24
CA LEU A 12 -2.46 -12.05 1.17
C LEU A 12 -3.68 -12.42 0.32
N TYR A 13 -4.63 -11.49 0.20
CA TYR A 13 -5.77 -11.61 -0.72
C TYR A 13 -5.56 -10.70 -1.94
N VAL A 14 -5.50 -11.30 -3.12
CA VAL A 14 -5.24 -10.57 -4.37
C VAL A 14 -6.55 -10.28 -5.09
N ASN A 15 -6.76 -9.01 -5.43
CA ASN A 15 -7.90 -8.47 -6.16
C ASN A 15 -7.39 -7.80 -7.44
N ILE A 16 -7.79 -8.32 -8.60
CA ILE A 16 -7.47 -7.71 -9.91
C ILE A 16 -8.72 -6.98 -10.41
N VAL A 17 -8.59 -5.69 -10.70
CA VAL A 17 -9.69 -4.81 -11.11
C VAL A 17 -9.43 -4.29 -12.53
N GLY A 18 -10.21 -4.78 -13.48
CA GLY A 18 -10.00 -4.55 -14.92
C GLY A 18 -9.16 -5.64 -15.58
N SER A 19 -8.60 -5.34 -16.75
CA SER A 19 -7.78 -6.26 -17.55
C SER A 19 -6.28 -5.98 -17.40
N VAL A 20 -5.64 -6.67 -16.45
CA VAL A 20 -4.20 -6.50 -16.16
C VAL A 20 -3.39 -7.64 -16.78
N ASN A 21 -2.20 -7.33 -17.31
CA ASN A 21 -1.28 -8.33 -17.85
C ASN A 21 -0.87 -9.36 -16.76
N ARG A 22 -1.01 -10.65 -17.07
CA ARG A 22 -0.72 -11.76 -16.14
C ARG A 22 0.74 -11.76 -15.64
N ILE A 23 1.70 -11.47 -16.51
CA ILE A 23 3.13 -11.42 -16.16
C ILE A 23 3.37 -10.32 -15.12
N PHE A 24 2.74 -9.15 -15.29
CA PHE A 24 2.81 -8.07 -14.32
C PHE A 24 2.17 -8.45 -12.99
N VAL A 25 0.99 -9.08 -13.01
CA VAL A 25 0.32 -9.56 -11.79
C VAL A 25 1.21 -10.54 -11.03
N ASP A 26 1.77 -11.54 -11.70
CA ASP A 26 2.63 -12.55 -11.08
C ASP A 26 3.93 -11.91 -10.52
N LYS A 27 4.47 -10.89 -11.19
CA LYS A 27 5.62 -10.09 -10.72
C LYS A 27 5.30 -9.30 -9.45
N VAL A 28 4.18 -8.59 -9.41
CA VAL A 28 3.76 -7.83 -8.21
C VAL A 28 3.56 -8.78 -7.03
N ILE A 29 2.84 -9.89 -7.24
CA ILE A 29 2.58 -10.88 -6.20
C ILE A 29 3.89 -11.47 -5.67
N SER A 30 4.76 -11.94 -6.56
CA SER A 30 6.04 -12.55 -6.15
C SER A 30 6.93 -11.56 -5.40
N THR A 31 6.97 -10.30 -5.83
CA THR A 31 7.76 -9.25 -5.17
C THR A 31 7.22 -8.93 -3.77
N LEU A 32 5.90 -8.86 -3.60
CA LEU A 32 5.29 -8.59 -2.29
C LEU A 32 5.46 -9.77 -1.33
N VAL A 33 5.33 -11.01 -1.84
CA VAL A 33 5.61 -12.23 -1.06
C VAL A 33 7.09 -12.30 -0.67
N GLU A 34 8.00 -11.96 -1.59
CA GLU A 34 9.43 -11.84 -1.29
C GLU A 34 9.68 -10.80 -0.21
N ALA A 35 9.05 -9.62 -0.30
CA ALA A 35 9.17 -8.56 0.70
C ALA A 35 8.83 -9.08 2.10
N TYR A 36 7.64 -9.66 2.30
CA TYR A 36 7.27 -10.24 3.58
C TYR A 36 8.19 -11.38 4.04
N SER A 37 8.71 -12.18 3.11
CA SER A 37 9.68 -13.22 3.41
C SER A 37 11.01 -12.64 3.95
N VAL A 38 11.56 -11.64 3.28
CA VAL A 38 12.81 -10.96 3.64
C VAL A 38 12.67 -10.16 4.93
N LEU A 39 11.53 -9.50 5.12
CA LEU A 39 11.23 -8.75 6.34
C LEU A 39 11.04 -9.65 7.56
N GLY A 40 10.71 -10.93 7.35
CA GLY A 40 10.50 -11.92 8.41
C GLY A 40 9.18 -11.73 9.17
N GLU A 41 8.35 -10.78 8.76
CA GLU A 41 7.07 -10.47 9.39
C GLU A 41 6.04 -10.04 8.33
N SER A 42 4.76 -10.28 8.61
CA SER A 42 3.63 -9.85 7.79
C SER A 42 2.40 -9.59 8.66
N PRO A 43 1.47 -8.71 8.25
CA PRO A 43 0.16 -8.59 8.88
C PRO A 43 -0.59 -9.92 8.85
N GLU A 44 -1.54 -10.12 9.78
CA GLU A 44 -2.41 -11.31 9.78
C GLU A 44 -3.24 -11.41 8.48
N LEU A 45 -3.64 -10.26 7.96
CA LEU A 45 -4.38 -10.07 6.72
C LEU A 45 -3.82 -8.86 5.99
N VAL A 46 -3.57 -8.99 4.69
CA VAL A 46 -3.34 -7.87 3.78
C VAL A 46 -4.07 -8.12 2.47
N GLU A 47 -4.66 -7.08 1.90
CA GLU A 47 -5.23 -7.14 0.55
C GLU A 47 -4.32 -6.45 -0.45
N LEU A 48 -4.16 -7.04 -1.63
CA LEU A 48 -3.49 -6.44 -2.76
C LEU A 48 -4.52 -6.15 -3.84
N TYR A 49 -4.66 -4.89 -4.21
CA TYR A 49 -5.46 -4.46 -5.36
C TYR A 49 -4.54 -4.09 -6.51
N ILE A 50 -4.78 -4.67 -7.68
CA ILE A 50 -4.09 -4.31 -8.92
C ILE A 50 -5.12 -3.75 -9.90
N TYR A 51 -5.04 -2.44 -10.14
CA TYR A 51 -5.96 -1.72 -11.02
C TYR A 51 -5.36 -1.60 -12.42
N GLU A 52 -6.20 -1.76 -13.44
CA GLU A 52 -5.80 -1.63 -14.85
C GLU A 52 -5.35 -0.21 -15.23
N SER A 53 -6.00 0.83 -14.68
CA SER A 53 -5.73 2.23 -15.03
C SER A 53 -6.00 3.19 -13.88
N SER A 54 -5.40 4.39 -13.94
CA SER A 54 -5.59 5.45 -12.93
C SER A 54 -7.05 5.89 -12.85
N ASP A 55 -7.80 5.86 -13.96
CA ASP A 55 -9.22 6.17 -13.95
C ASP A 55 -10.09 5.14 -13.21
N ILE A 56 -9.75 3.85 -13.28
CA ILE A 56 -10.47 2.80 -12.56
C ILE A 56 -10.15 2.89 -11.07
N GLU A 57 -8.88 3.02 -10.72
CA GLU A 57 -8.42 3.20 -9.34
C GLU A 57 -9.06 4.43 -8.70
N ARG A 58 -8.95 5.60 -9.34
CA ARG A 58 -9.48 6.87 -8.83
C ARG A 58 -10.99 6.82 -8.59
N ARG A 59 -11.76 6.19 -9.49
CA ARG A 59 -13.21 6.00 -9.27
C ARG A 59 -13.50 5.12 -8.06
N ALA A 60 -12.76 4.02 -7.89
CA ALA A 60 -12.92 3.14 -6.74
C ALA A 60 -12.58 3.87 -5.43
N LEU A 61 -11.45 4.58 -5.40
CA LEU A 61 -11.01 5.37 -4.24
C LEU A 61 -12.00 6.47 -3.88
N LEU A 62 -12.48 7.25 -4.86
CA LEU A 62 -13.44 8.32 -4.59
C LEU A 62 -14.77 7.79 -4.07
N SER A 63 -15.26 6.67 -4.61
CA SER A 63 -16.50 6.04 -4.13
C SER A 63 -16.35 5.61 -2.67
N GLU A 64 -15.26 4.90 -2.35
CA GLU A 64 -15.00 4.42 -0.99
C GLU A 64 -14.74 5.57 -0.01
N ALA A 65 -14.01 6.60 -0.44
CA ALA A 65 -13.75 7.78 0.38
C ALA A 65 -15.05 8.51 0.76
N VAL A 66 -15.99 8.65 -0.17
CA VAL A 66 -17.31 9.23 0.12
C VAL A 66 -18.08 8.37 1.12
N GLU A 67 -18.07 7.05 0.95
CA GLU A 67 -18.77 6.11 1.85
C GLU A 67 -18.20 6.13 3.27
N LEU A 68 -16.88 6.28 3.42
CA LEU A 68 -16.17 6.26 4.69
C LEU A 68 -15.96 7.66 5.30
N GLY A 69 -16.37 8.73 4.62
CA GLY A 69 -16.20 10.11 5.08
C GLY A 69 -14.74 10.60 5.05
N ILE A 70 -13.93 10.07 4.14
CA ILE A 70 -12.52 10.41 3.95
C ILE A 70 -12.42 11.62 3.03
N SER A 71 -11.72 12.66 3.50
CA SER A 71 -11.68 13.96 2.84
C SER A 71 -10.34 14.29 2.18
N VAL A 72 -9.29 13.51 2.45
CA VAL A 72 -7.95 13.70 1.87
C VAL A 72 -7.48 12.39 1.25
N LEU A 73 -7.05 12.46 -0.01
CA LEU A 73 -6.57 11.33 -0.80
C LEU A 73 -5.18 11.63 -1.34
N GLY A 74 -4.33 10.61 -1.35
CA GLY A 74 -3.08 10.59 -2.10
C GLY A 74 -3.22 9.63 -3.28
N GLU A 75 -2.76 10.05 -4.46
CA GLU A 75 -2.68 9.22 -5.66
C GLU A 75 -1.20 8.94 -5.95
N TYR A 76 -0.84 7.66 -5.92
CA TYR A 76 0.54 7.19 -6.13
C TYR A 76 0.51 5.89 -6.95
N PRO A 77 1.57 5.59 -7.74
CA PRO A 77 1.62 4.37 -8.57
C PRO A 77 1.47 3.07 -7.76
N VAL A 78 1.98 3.08 -6.53
CA VAL A 78 1.80 2.06 -5.52
C VAL A 78 1.48 2.78 -4.21
N SER A 79 0.48 2.32 -3.46
CA SER A 79 0.07 2.97 -2.21
C SER A 79 -0.46 2.00 -1.17
N HIS A 80 -0.41 2.41 0.09
CA HIS A 80 -1.01 1.71 1.21
C HIS A 80 -2.13 2.52 1.86
N ASP A 81 -3.18 1.82 2.28
CA ASP A 81 -4.15 2.32 3.26
C ASP A 81 -4.61 1.22 4.22
N ALA A 82 -5.31 1.63 5.28
CA ALA A 82 -5.98 0.73 6.22
C ALA A 82 -7.38 1.27 6.60
N TRP A 83 -8.08 1.91 5.66
CA TRP A 83 -9.37 2.57 5.92
C TRP A 83 -10.44 1.60 6.45
N MET A 84 -10.39 0.35 6.02
CA MET A 84 -11.32 -0.72 6.44
C MET A 84 -10.92 -1.41 7.74
N GLY A 85 -9.78 -1.02 8.34
CA GLY A 85 -9.25 -1.61 9.58
C GLY A 85 -8.24 -2.74 9.39
N TRP A 86 -7.89 -3.09 8.15
CA TRP A 86 -6.79 -3.98 7.77
C TRP A 86 -5.97 -3.33 6.65
N PRO A 87 -4.68 -3.68 6.49
CA PRO A 87 -3.84 -3.06 5.47
C PRO A 87 -4.23 -3.52 4.07
N ARG A 88 -4.14 -2.59 3.13
CA ARG A 88 -4.30 -2.83 1.70
C ARG A 88 -3.18 -2.14 0.96
N VAL A 89 -2.57 -2.87 0.04
CA VAL A 89 -1.61 -2.35 -0.94
C VAL A 89 -2.33 -2.23 -2.27
N ARG A 90 -2.19 -1.10 -2.93
CA ARG A 90 -2.77 -0.82 -4.25
C ARG A 90 -1.66 -0.60 -5.24
N VAL A 91 -1.84 -1.12 -6.45
CA VAL A 91 -0.90 -1.03 -7.56
C VAL A 91 -1.65 -0.58 -8.79
N ASN A 92 -1.20 0.52 -9.37
CA ASN A 92 -1.69 1.02 -10.63
C ASN A 92 -0.86 0.44 -11.78
N TYR A 93 -1.46 -0.45 -12.57
CA TYR A 93 -0.76 -1.09 -13.70
C TYR A 93 -0.33 -0.08 -14.77
N GLU A 94 -1.18 0.88 -15.11
CA GLU A 94 -0.89 1.88 -16.14
C GLU A 94 0.35 2.71 -15.79
N GLU A 95 0.49 3.12 -14.54
CA GLU A 95 1.64 3.89 -14.06
C GLU A 95 2.88 3.01 -13.80
N CYS A 96 2.68 1.73 -13.46
CA CYS A 96 3.78 0.85 -13.07
C CYS A 96 4.38 0.00 -14.20
N ARG A 97 3.66 -0.24 -15.31
CA ARG A 97 4.07 -1.22 -16.33
C ARG A 97 5.40 -0.88 -17.03
N ASP A 98 5.74 0.40 -17.08
CA ASP A 98 6.94 0.91 -17.73
C ASP A 98 8.06 1.25 -16.72
N LEU A 99 7.84 0.98 -15.42
CA LEU A 99 8.85 1.19 -14.39
C LEU A 99 9.94 0.10 -14.46
N GLY A 100 11.18 0.52 -14.17
CA GLY A 100 12.29 -0.41 -13.98
C GLY A 100 12.02 -1.40 -12.84
N GLU A 101 12.58 -2.60 -12.96
CA GLU A 101 12.39 -3.69 -12.00
C GLU A 101 12.72 -3.31 -10.56
N ASP A 102 13.88 -2.71 -10.36
CA ASP A 102 14.34 -2.28 -9.04
C ASP A 102 13.45 -1.20 -8.44
N TYR A 103 12.88 -0.33 -9.28
CA TYR A 103 12.02 0.76 -8.83
C TYR A 103 10.65 0.24 -8.38
N LEU A 104 10.01 -0.64 -9.17
CA LEU A 104 8.77 -1.29 -8.76
C LEU A 104 8.98 -2.12 -7.50
N ARG A 105 10.11 -2.82 -7.40
CA ARG A 105 10.49 -3.57 -6.20
C ARG A 105 10.61 -2.67 -4.98
N ALA A 106 11.29 -1.52 -5.09
CA ALA A 106 11.44 -0.58 -4.00
C ALA A 106 10.07 -0.05 -3.51
N LEU A 107 9.17 0.32 -4.43
CA LEU A 107 7.82 0.77 -4.09
C LEU A 107 7.02 -0.32 -3.36
N LEU A 108 7.06 -1.57 -3.84
CA LEU A 108 6.35 -2.68 -3.20
C LEU A 108 6.92 -3.03 -1.82
N TYR A 109 8.23 -2.94 -1.63
CA TYR A 109 8.86 -3.12 -0.32
C TYR A 109 8.45 -2.00 0.65
N HIS A 110 8.43 -0.75 0.18
CA HIS A 110 7.97 0.40 0.96
C HIS A 110 6.53 0.19 1.47
N GLU A 111 5.61 -0.16 0.58
CA GLU A 111 4.22 -0.42 0.97
C GLU A 111 4.03 -1.68 1.83
N ALA A 112 4.86 -2.72 1.63
CA ALA A 112 4.87 -3.88 2.51
C ALA A 112 5.21 -3.48 3.96
N VAL A 113 6.18 -2.58 4.16
CA VAL A 113 6.51 -2.06 5.49
C VAL A 113 5.40 -1.18 6.05
N HIS A 114 4.79 -0.32 5.23
CA HIS A 114 3.60 0.42 5.68
C HIS A 114 2.49 -0.51 6.16
N SER A 115 2.26 -1.64 5.47
CA SER A 115 1.25 -2.62 5.90
C SER A 115 1.56 -3.24 7.27
N ILE A 116 2.84 -3.41 7.61
CA ILE A 116 3.29 -3.94 8.91
C ILE A 116 3.15 -2.89 10.00
N LEU A 117 3.68 -1.68 9.78
CA LEU A 117 3.76 -0.63 10.81
C LEU A 117 2.45 0.15 10.98
N HIS A 118 1.66 0.27 9.92
CA HIS A 118 0.51 1.17 9.85
C HIS A 118 -0.76 0.51 9.31
N GLY A 119 -0.84 -0.82 9.33
CA GLY A 119 -1.98 -1.58 8.80
C GLY A 119 -3.27 -1.52 9.62
N SER A 120 -3.40 -0.57 10.54
CA SER A 120 -4.62 -0.41 11.35
C SER A 120 -5.15 1.02 11.29
N ILE A 121 -6.42 1.17 11.63
CA ILE A 121 -7.08 2.48 11.67
C ILE A 121 -6.43 3.44 12.68
N ALA A 122 -5.75 2.90 13.71
CA ALA A 122 -5.03 3.68 14.70
C ALA A 122 -3.91 4.54 14.08
N SER A 123 -3.38 4.12 12.92
CA SER A 123 -2.35 4.89 12.19
C SER A 123 -2.87 6.23 11.62
N TYR A 124 -4.19 6.43 11.56
CA TYR A 124 -4.81 7.68 11.13
C TYR A 124 -5.14 8.61 12.31
N VAL A 125 -4.97 8.15 13.55
CA VAL A 125 -5.22 8.98 14.74
C VAL A 125 -3.99 9.85 14.99
N VAL A 126 -3.98 11.02 14.37
CA VAL A 126 -2.86 11.96 14.43
C VAL A 126 -3.25 13.18 15.27
N SER A 127 -2.42 13.52 16.26
CA SER A 127 -2.56 14.75 17.02
C SER A 127 -1.34 15.64 16.80
N ILE A 128 -1.46 16.59 15.87
CA ILE A 128 -0.42 17.60 15.64
C ILE A 128 -0.88 18.94 16.19
N LYS A 129 -0.22 19.40 17.26
CA LYS A 129 -0.53 20.70 17.87
C LYS A 129 -0.21 21.84 16.90
N GLY A 130 -1.13 22.78 16.76
CA GLY A 130 -0.94 23.99 15.96
C GLY A 130 -1.21 23.84 14.46
N LEU A 131 -1.53 22.64 13.98
CA LEU A 131 -2.00 22.41 12.61
C LEU A 131 -3.51 22.16 12.63
N THR A 132 -4.26 22.99 11.90
CA THR A 132 -5.73 22.89 11.84
C THR A 132 -6.26 22.57 10.44
N GLN A 133 -5.42 22.71 9.41
CA GLN A 133 -5.76 22.32 8.04
C GLN A 133 -5.50 20.82 7.89
N LEU A 134 -6.55 20.09 7.51
CA LEU A 134 -6.52 18.63 7.49
C LEU A 134 -5.53 18.10 6.45
N GLU A 135 -5.39 18.77 5.32
CA GLU A 135 -4.41 18.44 4.28
C GLU A 135 -2.97 18.56 4.81
N VAL A 136 -2.69 19.57 5.63
CA VAL A 136 -1.36 19.77 6.23
C VAL A 136 -1.09 18.73 7.31
N VAL A 137 -2.08 18.40 8.12
CA VAL A 137 -1.98 17.32 9.12
C VAL A 137 -1.76 15.97 8.44
N TYR A 138 -2.48 15.71 7.35
CA TYR A 138 -2.33 14.51 6.54
C TYR A 138 -0.94 14.42 5.92
N LEU A 139 -0.47 15.48 5.25
CA LEU A 139 0.88 15.49 4.67
C LEU A 139 1.96 15.28 5.74
N ALA A 140 1.83 15.95 6.89
CA ALA A 140 2.77 15.76 7.99
C ALA A 140 2.74 14.32 8.53
N SER A 141 1.58 13.68 8.61
CA SER A 141 1.50 12.29 9.06
C SER A 141 2.06 11.30 8.05
N VAL A 142 1.85 11.53 6.75
CA VAL A 142 2.48 10.76 5.68
C VAL A 142 4.00 10.85 5.77
N VAL A 143 4.56 12.06 5.91
CA VAL A 143 6.01 12.24 6.05
C VAL A 143 6.58 11.49 7.25
N VAL A 144 5.92 11.54 8.41
CA VAL A 144 6.37 10.81 9.60
C VAL A 144 6.37 9.30 9.34
N LYS A 145 5.29 8.77 8.75
CA LYS A 145 5.19 7.34 8.42
C LYS A 145 6.24 6.90 7.41
N ASP A 146 6.54 7.72 6.41
CA ASP A 146 7.56 7.41 5.41
C ASP A 146 8.97 7.38 6.02
N ILE A 147 9.24 8.25 7.00
CA ILE A 147 10.49 8.20 7.79
C ILE A 147 10.56 6.91 8.59
N GLU A 148 9.48 6.50 9.25
CA GLU A 148 9.42 5.24 10.01
C GLU A 148 9.65 4.01 9.11
N VAL A 149 9.07 4.00 7.91
CA VAL A 149 9.35 2.97 6.88
C VAL A 149 10.81 2.96 6.47
N HIS A 150 11.37 4.15 6.18
CA HIS A 150 12.76 4.29 5.80
C HIS A 150 13.71 3.77 6.90
N GLU A 151 13.52 4.19 8.15
CA GLU A 151 14.30 3.72 9.29
C GLU A 151 14.18 2.21 9.48
N TYR A 152 12.97 1.66 9.32
CA TYR A 152 12.71 0.24 9.42
C TYR A 152 13.48 -0.56 8.35
N LEU A 153 13.45 -0.13 7.08
CA LEU A 153 14.20 -0.78 5.99
C LEU A 153 15.71 -0.63 6.16
N ALA A 154 16.19 0.56 6.54
CA ALA A 154 17.61 0.85 6.75
C ALA A 154 18.19 -0.03 7.87
N SER A 155 17.45 -0.19 8.98
CA SER A 155 17.86 -1.04 10.10
C SER A 155 18.02 -2.52 9.74
N ARG A 156 17.46 -2.96 8.60
CA ARG A 156 17.54 -4.33 8.07
C ARG A 156 18.46 -4.45 6.85
N GLY A 157 19.14 -3.37 6.46
CA GLY A 157 20.05 -3.36 5.31
C GLY A 157 19.34 -3.50 3.96
N LEU A 158 18.10 -3.00 3.85
CA LEU A 158 17.26 -3.07 2.65
C LEU A 158 17.16 -1.73 1.90
N LEU A 159 18.05 -0.78 2.22
CA LEU A 159 18.25 0.52 1.58
C LEU A 159 19.72 0.74 1.23
#